data_AF-A0A1D3JRJ2-F1
#
_entry.id   AF-A0A1D3JRJ2-F1
#
_cell.length_a   1.000
_cell.length_b   1.000
_cell.length_c   1.000
_cell.angle_alpha   90.00
_cell.angle_beta   90.00
_cell.angle_gamma   90.00
#
_symmetry.space_group_name_H-M   'P 1'
#
loop_
_entity.id
_entity.type
_entity.pdbx_description
1 polymer ?
#
loop_
_entity_poly.entity_id
_entity_poly.type
_entity_poly.pdbx_seq_one_letter_code
_entity_poly.pdbx_strand_id
1 'polypeptide(L)'
;MDKIYKLLPWLNSSQAVDWLCRLTGTQMTEELLICLCGAGHARIYIDVGGACLGVDDEDWSSEVVASGKQMVVDPSALAKPDADSSHILLRGEVLNLSDGKKDHRKDVDWFPNRLNSIFLCFKQADILALADKVNADETAQKADLIAQVERYRKDRELTLNELHEAQEEIAGLQDKLDLALTNSPDIDLNSTSKKSHLLAIGGLLRLIKDTARPRYNQAGAVSAISAMGWAGASNSNLNHIFAEANSAAKDADSELEAKVEALGMAVKNLADA
;
A
#
# COMPACT_ATOMS: atom_id res chain seq x y z
N MET A 1 -35.72 23.01 16.54
CA MET A 1 -36.03 22.02 17.60
C MET A 1 -34.85 21.79 18.56
N ASP A 2 -33.61 22.15 18.22
CA ASP A 2 -32.41 21.85 19.04
C ASP A 2 -32.33 22.57 20.40
N LYS A 3 -33.09 23.67 20.56
CA LYS A 3 -33.20 24.36 21.85
C LYS A 3 -33.96 23.53 22.90
N ILE A 4 -34.81 22.60 22.48
CA ILE A 4 -35.63 21.79 23.38
C ILE A 4 -34.77 20.70 24.05
N TYR A 5 -33.90 20.03 23.30
CA TYR A 5 -32.98 19.04 23.87
C TYR A 5 -32.04 19.66 24.90
N LYS A 6 -31.67 20.93 24.72
CA LYS A 6 -30.84 21.67 25.69
C LYS A 6 -31.52 21.95 27.03
N LEU A 7 -32.85 21.85 27.08
CA LEU A 7 -33.65 22.08 28.28
C LEU A 7 -34.07 20.78 28.96
N LEU A 8 -33.84 19.64 28.33
CA LEU A 8 -34.20 18.32 28.84
C LEU A 8 -32.96 17.65 29.43
N PRO A 9 -32.84 17.55 30.77
CA PRO A 9 -31.68 16.91 31.40
C PRO A 9 -31.60 15.41 31.08
N TRP A 10 -32.74 14.81 30.75
CA TRP A 10 -32.90 13.41 30.39
C TRP A 10 -33.62 13.29 29.05
N LEU A 11 -33.10 12.42 28.20
CA LEU A 11 -33.63 12.13 26.87
C LEU A 11 -34.06 10.68 26.81
N ASN A 12 -35.19 10.41 26.17
CA ASN A 12 -35.54 9.04 25.81
C ASN A 12 -34.69 8.56 24.62
N SER A 13 -34.80 7.29 24.26
CA SER A 13 -34.02 6.69 23.17
C SER A 13 -34.16 7.42 21.83
N SER A 14 -35.39 7.68 21.37
CA SER A 14 -35.63 8.34 20.08
C SER A 14 -35.11 9.78 20.06
N GLN A 15 -35.22 10.50 21.18
CA GLN A 15 -34.67 11.84 21.35
C GLN A 15 -33.14 11.83 21.38
N ALA A 16 -32.53 10.87 22.06
CA ALA A 16 -31.07 10.73 22.13
C ALA A 16 -30.48 10.43 20.75
N VAL A 17 -31.11 9.53 19.99
CA VAL A 17 -30.70 9.19 18.61
C VAL A 17 -30.89 10.39 17.66
N ASP A 18 -32.08 11.01 17.63
CA ASP A 18 -32.31 12.20 16.78
C ASP A 18 -31.32 13.32 17.10
N TRP A 19 -31.04 13.53 18.38
CA TRP A 19 -30.12 14.59 18.77
C TRP A 19 -28.67 14.26 18.41
N LEU A 20 -28.22 13.02 18.62
CA LEU A 20 -26.89 12.58 18.22
C LEU A 20 -26.69 12.72 16.71
N CYS A 21 -27.66 12.26 15.89
CA CYS A 21 -27.66 12.43 14.44
C CYS A 21 -27.47 13.89 14.01
N ARG A 22 -28.10 14.84 14.71
CA ARG A 22 -27.97 16.27 14.40
C ARG A 22 -26.63 16.86 14.81
N LEU A 23 -26.04 16.37 15.91
CA LEU A 23 -24.76 16.86 16.41
C LEU A 23 -23.58 16.36 15.58
N THR A 24 -23.66 15.14 15.05
CA THR A 24 -22.58 14.50 14.28
C THR A 24 -22.82 14.54 12.77
N GLY A 25 -24.06 14.78 12.32
CA GLY A 25 -24.41 14.67 10.90
C GLY A 25 -24.37 13.22 10.37
N THR A 26 -24.18 12.23 11.24
CA THR A 26 -24.11 10.81 10.89
C THR A 26 -25.43 10.10 11.17
N GLN A 27 -25.75 9.09 10.35
CA GLN A 27 -26.94 8.28 10.57
C GLN A 27 -26.71 7.35 11.77
N MET A 28 -27.43 7.59 12.86
CA MET A 28 -27.40 6.76 14.07
C MET A 28 -28.72 6.02 14.23
N THR A 29 -28.66 4.81 14.76
CA THR A 29 -29.80 3.98 15.14
C THR A 29 -29.77 3.68 16.63
N GLU A 30 -30.90 3.32 17.23
CA GLU A 30 -30.98 2.93 18.64
C GLU A 30 -30.05 1.76 18.98
N GLU A 31 -30.00 0.71 18.15
CA GLU A 31 -29.10 -0.43 18.34
C GLU A 31 -27.63 0.00 18.41
N LEU A 32 -27.22 0.88 17.49
CA LEU A 32 -25.85 1.41 17.45
C LEU A 32 -25.55 2.29 18.67
N LEU A 33 -26.51 3.09 19.16
CA LEU A 33 -26.36 3.84 20.40
C LEU A 33 -26.17 2.89 21.61
N ILE A 34 -26.93 1.80 21.67
CA ILE A 34 -26.78 0.76 22.71
C ILE A 34 -25.39 0.13 22.64
N CYS A 35 -24.90 -0.22 21.44
CA CYS A 35 -23.55 -0.75 21.26
C CYS A 35 -22.46 0.25 21.69
N LEU A 36 -22.60 1.54 21.37
CA LEU A 36 -21.66 2.58 21.80
C LEU A 36 -21.64 2.72 23.33
N CYS A 37 -22.78 2.55 23.98
CA CYS A 37 -22.86 2.50 25.43
C CYS A 37 -22.21 1.23 26.01
N GLY A 38 -22.41 0.07 25.37
CA GLY A 38 -21.73 -1.19 25.74
C GLY A 38 -20.21 -1.10 25.62
N ALA A 39 -19.71 -0.32 24.65
CA ALA A 39 -18.30 0.01 24.51
C ALA A 39 -17.80 1.08 25.51
N GLY A 40 -18.66 1.56 26.41
CA GLY A 40 -18.31 2.50 27.48
C GLY A 40 -18.25 3.96 27.06
N HIS A 41 -18.72 4.32 25.85
CA HIS A 41 -18.66 5.70 25.38
C HIS A 41 -19.74 6.62 25.98
N ALA A 42 -20.86 6.05 26.44
CA ALA A 42 -21.96 6.73 27.13
C ALA A 42 -22.69 5.76 28.08
N ARG A 43 -23.47 6.29 29.03
CA ARG A 43 -24.23 5.50 30.01
C ARG A 43 -25.71 5.43 29.62
N ILE A 44 -26.34 4.28 29.87
CA ILE A 44 -27.78 4.07 29.71
C ILE A 44 -28.41 3.94 31.08
N TYR A 45 -29.61 4.48 31.21
CA TYR A 45 -30.44 4.36 32.40
C TYR A 45 -31.81 3.81 32.02
N ILE A 46 -32.44 3.09 32.95
CA ILE A 46 -33.84 2.66 32.85
C ILE A 46 -34.63 3.38 33.94
N ASP A 47 -35.76 3.97 33.57
CA ASP A 47 -36.71 4.50 34.55
C ASP A 47 -37.59 3.36 35.08
N VAL A 48 -37.36 2.95 36.32
CA VAL A 48 -38.11 1.86 36.98
C VAL A 48 -39.39 2.37 37.67
N GLY A 49 -39.71 3.66 37.55
CA GLY A 49 -40.90 4.27 38.13
C GLY A 49 -40.81 4.49 39.64
N GLY A 50 -41.97 4.46 40.33
CA GLY A 50 -42.06 4.83 41.74
C GLY A 50 -41.55 3.78 42.74
N ALA A 51 -41.63 2.50 42.39
CA ALA A 51 -41.10 1.39 43.19
C ALA A 51 -40.97 0.14 42.32
N CYS A 52 -39.77 -0.43 42.26
CA CYS A 52 -39.47 -1.68 41.58
C CYS A 52 -38.78 -2.62 42.56
N LEU A 53 -39.36 -3.80 42.72
CA LEU A 53 -38.81 -4.87 43.56
C LEU A 53 -37.74 -5.63 42.79
N GLY A 54 -36.71 -6.06 43.50
CA GLY A 54 -35.64 -6.86 42.96
C GLY A 54 -34.83 -7.55 44.04
N VAL A 55 -33.70 -8.10 43.63
CA VAL A 55 -32.77 -8.80 44.50
C VAL A 55 -31.39 -8.18 44.33
N ASP A 56 -30.68 -8.02 45.44
CA ASP A 56 -29.29 -7.59 45.46
C ASP A 56 -28.38 -8.62 44.77
N ASP A 57 -27.46 -8.15 43.92
CA ASP A 57 -26.50 -9.00 43.21
C ASP A 57 -25.38 -9.56 44.12
N GLU A 58 -25.09 -8.91 45.25
CA GLU A 58 -24.04 -9.36 46.17
C GLU A 58 -24.45 -10.62 46.94
N ASP A 59 -25.68 -10.67 47.45
CA ASP A 59 -26.15 -11.71 48.37
C ASP A 59 -27.27 -12.60 47.82
N TRP A 60 -27.85 -12.25 46.67
CA TRP A 60 -28.93 -12.99 45.98
C TRP A 60 -30.14 -13.32 46.86
N SER A 61 -30.27 -12.67 48.02
CA SER A 61 -31.26 -13.03 49.05
C SER A 61 -31.91 -11.82 49.71
N SER A 62 -31.25 -10.66 49.68
CA SER A 62 -31.85 -9.41 50.14
C SER A 62 -32.82 -8.87 49.11
N GLU A 63 -34.07 -8.70 49.53
CA GLU A 63 -35.07 -7.98 48.74
C GLU A 63 -34.77 -6.48 48.78
N VAL A 64 -34.65 -5.89 47.59
CA VAL A 64 -34.41 -4.46 47.43
C VAL A 64 -35.54 -3.80 46.67
N VAL A 65 -35.80 -2.54 47.02
CA VAL A 65 -36.73 -1.67 46.28
C VAL A 65 -35.97 -0.48 45.73
N ALA A 66 -35.98 -0.32 44.41
CA ALA A 66 -35.44 0.84 43.73
C ALA A 66 -36.56 1.74 43.20
N SER A 67 -36.24 3.01 42.98
CA SER A 67 -37.14 3.96 42.32
C SER A 67 -36.38 4.90 41.40
N GLY A 68 -37.07 5.51 40.45
CA GLY A 68 -36.51 6.46 39.50
C GLY A 68 -35.59 5.83 38.45
N LYS A 69 -34.54 6.56 38.06
CA LYS A 69 -33.65 6.18 36.96
C LYS A 69 -32.42 5.43 37.48
N GLN A 70 -32.26 4.20 37.01
CA GLN A 70 -31.24 3.25 37.46
C GLN A 70 -30.28 2.98 36.30
N MET A 71 -28.98 2.96 36.56
CA MET A 71 -27.98 2.79 35.50
C MET A 71 -27.94 1.33 35.06
N VAL A 72 -27.83 1.09 33.75
CA VAL A 72 -27.65 -0.26 33.21
C VAL A 72 -26.16 -0.60 33.24
N VAL A 73 -25.80 -1.67 33.94
CA VAL A 73 -24.39 -2.08 34.09
C VAL A 73 -23.86 -2.73 32.82
N ASP A 74 -24.65 -3.60 32.19
CA ASP A 74 -24.34 -4.20 30.89
C ASP A 74 -25.38 -3.78 29.83
N PRO A 75 -25.11 -2.68 29.08
CA PRO A 75 -25.98 -2.25 27.99
C PRO A 75 -26.16 -3.28 26.89
N SER A 76 -25.21 -4.21 26.72
CA SER A 76 -25.27 -5.26 25.68
C SER A 76 -26.44 -6.22 25.88
N ALA A 77 -26.90 -6.37 27.13
CA ALA A 77 -28.09 -7.15 27.45
C ALA A 77 -29.37 -6.58 26.82
N LEU A 78 -29.40 -5.28 26.51
CA LEU A 78 -30.54 -4.57 25.90
C LEU A 78 -30.61 -4.71 24.38
N ALA A 79 -29.52 -5.12 23.72
CA ALA A 79 -29.47 -5.28 22.28
C ALA A 79 -30.17 -6.56 21.78
N LYS A 80 -30.61 -7.44 22.71
CA LYS A 80 -31.27 -8.70 22.37
C LYS A 80 -32.78 -8.48 22.25
N PRO A 81 -33.44 -8.93 21.15
CA PRO A 81 -34.87 -8.73 20.94
C PRO A 81 -35.75 -9.42 21.98
N ASP A 82 -35.25 -10.49 22.62
CA ASP A 82 -35.92 -11.25 23.68
C ASP A 82 -35.28 -10.99 25.06
N ALA A 83 -34.81 -9.77 25.33
CA ALA A 83 -34.19 -9.44 26.62
C ALA A 83 -35.20 -9.66 27.76
N ASP A 84 -35.12 -10.81 28.40
CA ASP A 84 -35.86 -11.09 29.63
C ASP A 84 -35.44 -10.07 30.68
N SER A 85 -36.42 -9.26 31.10
CA SER A 85 -36.20 -8.15 32.03
C SER A 85 -35.54 -8.57 33.35
N SER A 86 -35.57 -9.85 33.70
CA SER A 86 -34.93 -10.46 34.87
C SER A 86 -33.41 -10.58 34.78
N HIS A 87 -32.80 -10.38 33.61
CA HIS A 87 -31.35 -10.48 33.42
C HIS A 87 -30.65 -9.13 33.26
N ILE A 88 -31.38 -8.02 33.42
CA ILE A 88 -30.80 -6.68 33.30
C ILE A 88 -30.22 -6.28 34.65
N LEU A 89 -28.90 -6.26 34.75
CA LEU A 89 -28.20 -5.76 35.94
C LEU A 89 -28.29 -4.23 36.00
N LEU A 90 -28.88 -3.73 37.08
CA LEU A 90 -29.06 -2.32 37.34
C LEU A 90 -28.19 -1.87 38.51
N ARG A 91 -27.69 -0.63 38.44
CA ARG A 91 -26.94 0.01 39.52
C ARG A 91 -27.59 1.32 39.93
N GLY A 92 -27.77 1.51 41.24
CA GLY A 92 -28.16 2.81 41.78
C GLY A 92 -28.60 2.76 43.23
N GLU A 93 -29.44 3.72 43.62
CA GLU A 93 -29.94 3.81 44.99
C GLU A 93 -31.13 2.87 45.20
N VAL A 94 -31.02 2.06 46.25
CA VAL A 94 -32.01 1.05 46.63
C VAL A 94 -32.31 1.10 48.13
N LEU A 95 -33.52 0.68 48.49
CA LEU A 95 -33.93 0.44 49.86
C LEU A 95 -33.85 -1.06 50.14
N ASN A 96 -33.03 -1.47 51.10
CA ASN A 96 -33.02 -2.86 51.56
C ASN A 96 -34.24 -3.11 52.46
N LEU A 97 -34.95 -4.21 52.21
CA LEU A 97 -36.10 -4.66 53.01
C LEU A 97 -35.77 -5.81 53.97
N SER A 98 -34.55 -6.35 53.93
CA SER A 98 -34.10 -7.43 54.79
C SER A 98 -34.19 -7.07 56.27
N ASP A 99 -34.55 -8.06 57.10
CA ASP A 99 -34.60 -7.98 58.57
C ASP A 99 -35.51 -6.91 59.18
N GLY A 100 -36.50 -6.40 58.43
CA GLY A 100 -37.47 -5.42 58.92
C GLY A 100 -36.89 -4.04 59.20
N LYS A 101 -35.61 -3.81 58.86
CA LYS A 101 -34.97 -2.50 58.89
C LYS A 101 -34.89 -1.97 57.47
N LYS A 102 -35.41 -0.76 57.27
CA LYS A 102 -35.29 -0.03 56.02
C LYS A 102 -33.95 0.70 56.00
N ASP A 103 -33.00 0.17 55.24
CA ASP A 103 -31.69 0.80 55.05
C ASP A 103 -31.55 1.32 53.61
N HIS A 104 -31.07 2.56 53.47
CA HIS A 104 -30.85 3.19 52.17
C HIS A 104 -29.41 2.96 51.74
N ARG A 105 -29.23 2.20 50.66
CA ARG A 105 -27.91 1.92 50.09
C ARG A 105 -27.79 2.58 48.73
N LYS A 106 -26.65 3.24 48.51
CA LYS A 106 -26.31 3.91 47.25
C LYS A 106 -25.38 3.03 46.44
N ASP A 107 -25.48 3.13 45.12
CA ASP A 107 -24.63 2.42 44.16
C ASP A 107 -24.62 0.89 44.34
N VAL A 108 -25.80 0.30 44.58
CA VAL A 108 -25.98 -1.15 44.70
C VAL A 108 -26.29 -1.74 43.33
N ASP A 109 -25.66 -2.87 43.03
CA ASP A 109 -25.98 -3.73 41.90
C ASP A 109 -27.14 -4.66 42.25
N TRP A 110 -28.16 -4.70 41.40
CA TRP A 110 -29.38 -5.45 41.68
C TRP A 110 -30.11 -5.86 40.40
N PHE A 111 -30.87 -6.95 40.49
CA PHE A 111 -31.72 -7.45 39.41
C PHE A 111 -33.19 -7.14 39.69
N PRO A 112 -33.93 -6.53 38.75
CA PRO A 112 -35.35 -6.30 38.89
C PRO A 112 -36.13 -7.62 38.72
N ASN A 113 -37.07 -7.89 39.62
CA ASN A 113 -37.93 -9.08 39.54
C ASN A 113 -38.86 -9.03 38.32
N ARG A 114 -39.32 -7.83 37.96
CA ARG A 114 -40.13 -7.57 36.76
C ARG A 114 -40.02 -6.10 36.38
N LEU A 115 -39.73 -5.84 35.10
CA LEU A 115 -39.92 -4.52 34.50
C LEU A 115 -41.21 -4.52 33.67
N ASN A 116 -42.15 -3.64 34.00
CA ASN A 116 -43.40 -3.54 33.24
C ASN A 116 -43.18 -2.95 31.84
N SER A 117 -42.15 -2.12 31.67
CA SER A 117 -41.74 -1.52 30.40
C SER A 117 -40.30 -1.05 30.53
N ILE A 118 -39.50 -1.21 29.47
CA ILE A 118 -38.12 -0.74 29.41
C ILE A 118 -38.12 0.63 28.73
N PHE A 119 -37.99 1.69 29.52
CA PHE A 119 -37.84 3.06 29.02
C PHE A 119 -36.39 3.51 29.15
N LEU A 120 -35.65 3.41 28.05
CA LEU A 120 -34.25 3.85 28.00
C LEU A 120 -34.17 5.36 28.12
N CYS A 121 -33.33 5.80 29.04
CA CYS A 121 -33.08 7.18 29.36
C CYS A 121 -31.58 7.47 29.28
N PHE A 122 -31.24 8.60 28.70
CA PHE A 122 -29.87 9.06 28.50
C PHE A 122 -29.71 10.43 29.12
N LYS A 123 -28.56 10.69 29.76
CA LYS A 123 -28.24 12.04 30.20
C LYS A 123 -27.87 12.87 28.99
N GLN A 124 -28.40 14.08 28.97
CA GLN A 124 -28.10 15.03 27.91
C GLN A 124 -26.58 15.29 27.77
N ALA A 125 -25.87 15.41 28.89
CA ALA A 125 -24.43 15.64 28.91
C ALA A 125 -23.63 14.46 28.31
N ASP A 126 -24.08 13.23 28.54
CA ASP A 126 -23.39 12.03 28.04
C ASP A 126 -23.51 11.93 26.51
N ILE A 127 -24.67 12.31 25.95
CA ILE A 127 -24.87 12.36 24.49
C ILE A 127 -24.03 13.46 23.83
N LEU A 128 -23.89 14.63 24.46
CA LEU A 128 -22.98 15.67 23.98
C LEU A 128 -21.53 15.21 23.97
N ALA A 129 -21.07 14.62 25.08
CA ALA A 129 -19.72 14.10 25.19
C ALA A 129 -19.44 12.99 24.15
N LEU A 130 -20.46 12.18 23.83
CA LEU A 130 -20.38 11.18 22.77
C LEU A 130 -20.23 11.85 21.39
N ALA A 131 -21.06 12.86 21.10
CA ALA A 131 -20.98 13.59 19.84
C ALA A 131 -19.62 14.27 19.64
N ASP A 132 -19.06 14.88 20.69
CA ASP A 132 -17.75 15.50 20.64
C ASP A 132 -16.65 14.49 20.31
N LYS A 133 -16.73 13.27 20.85
CA LYS A 133 -15.78 12.19 20.52
C LYS A 133 -15.88 11.76 19.05
N VAL A 134 -17.10 11.60 18.54
CA VAL A 134 -17.32 11.22 17.14
C VAL A 134 -16.76 12.28 16.19
N ASN A 135 -17.06 13.55 16.46
CA ASN A 135 -16.59 14.67 15.65
C ASN A 135 -15.06 14.85 15.74
N ALA A 136 -14.46 14.59 16.90
CA ALA A 136 -13.02 14.65 17.07
C ALA A 136 -12.30 13.59 16.23
N ASP A 137 -12.82 12.36 16.17
CA ASP A 137 -12.25 11.28 15.36
C ASP A 137 -12.34 11.59 13.86
N GLU A 138 -13.50 12.07 13.39
CA GLU A 138 -13.67 12.50 11.99
C GLU A 138 -12.70 13.65 11.63
N THR A 139 -12.54 14.61 12.54
CA THR A 139 -11.62 15.73 12.34
C THR A 139 -10.16 15.27 12.27
N ALA A 140 -9.78 14.31 13.12
CA ALA A 140 -8.44 13.73 13.12
C ALA A 140 -8.14 12.97 11.83
N GLN A 141 -9.07 12.13 11.36
CA GLN A 141 -8.95 11.40 10.11
C GLN A 141 -8.83 12.35 8.91
N LYS A 142 -9.64 13.42 8.88
CA LYS A 142 -9.56 14.44 7.82
C LYS A 142 -8.23 15.18 7.83
N ALA A 143 -7.70 15.51 9.01
CA ALA A 143 -6.39 16.16 9.12
C ALA A 143 -5.25 15.27 8.63
N ASP A 144 -5.29 13.97 8.96
CA ASP A 144 -4.30 13.00 8.47
C ASP A 144 -4.37 12.86 6.95
N LEU A 145 -5.58 12.79 6.38
CA LEU A 145 -5.76 12.72 4.93
C LEU A 145 -5.23 13.98 4.22
N ILE A 146 -5.45 15.18 4.79
CA ILE A 146 -4.88 16.43 4.26
C ILE A 146 -3.35 16.37 4.28
N ALA A 147 -2.75 15.97 5.41
CA ALA A 147 -1.31 15.84 5.54
C ALA A 147 -0.73 14.81 4.55
N GLN A 148 -1.44 13.71 4.31
CA GLN A 148 -1.05 12.70 3.33
C GLN A 148 -1.07 13.27 1.91
N VAL A 149 -2.13 13.99 1.53
CA VAL A 149 -2.23 14.65 0.21
C VAL A 149 -1.10 15.66 0.01
N GLU A 150 -0.75 16.44 1.03
CA GLU A 150 0.36 17.39 0.94
C GLU A 150 1.72 16.70 0.74
N ARG A 151 1.95 15.56 1.39
CA ARG A 151 3.16 14.76 1.15
C ARG A 151 3.23 14.27 -0.29
N TYR A 152 2.13 13.70 -0.81
CA TYR A 152 2.07 13.27 -2.21
C TYR A 152 2.28 14.42 -3.20
N ARG A 153 1.75 15.61 -2.90
CA ARG A 153 1.99 16.79 -3.74
C ARG A 153 3.46 17.19 -3.79
N LYS A 154 4.13 17.24 -2.64
CA LYS A 154 5.57 17.57 -2.56
C LYS A 154 6.43 16.54 -3.28
N ASP A 155 6.15 15.25 -3.08
CA ASP A 155 6.86 14.16 -3.75
C ASP A 155 6.68 14.21 -5.27
N ARG A 156 5.46 14.49 -5.73
CA ARG A 156 5.17 14.70 -7.15
C ARG A 156 5.90 15.91 -7.73
N GLU A 157 6.00 17.01 -6.99
CA GLU A 157 6.73 18.20 -7.44
C GLU A 157 8.23 17.92 -7.56
N LEU A 158 8.80 17.20 -6.60
CA LEU A 158 10.20 16.79 -6.61
C LEU A 158 10.51 15.88 -7.80
N THR A 159 9.69 14.85 -8.03
CA THR A 159 9.85 13.94 -9.18
C THR A 159 9.68 14.63 -10.53
N LEU A 160 8.82 15.65 -10.62
CA LEU A 160 8.70 16.47 -11.84
C LEU A 160 9.96 17.31 -12.09
N ASN A 161 10.58 17.85 -11.04
CA ASN A 161 11.84 18.59 -11.15
C ASN A 161 12.98 17.66 -11.57
N GLU A 162 13.11 16.47 -10.96
CA GLU A 162 14.10 15.47 -11.36
C GLU A 162 13.91 15.03 -12.83
N LEU A 163 12.66 14.87 -13.27
CA LEU A 163 12.36 14.55 -14.66
C LEU A 163 12.76 15.68 -15.61
N HIS A 164 12.58 16.94 -15.19
CA HIS A 164 13.02 18.10 -15.97
C HIS A 164 14.54 18.15 -16.09
N GLU A 165 15.27 17.95 -15.00
CA GLU A 165 16.74 17.88 -15.01
C GLU A 165 17.26 16.75 -15.91
N ALA A 166 16.65 15.55 -15.83
CA ALA A 166 17.00 14.43 -16.70
C ALA A 166 16.71 14.73 -18.18
N GLN A 167 15.64 15.46 -18.49
CA GLN A 167 15.34 15.89 -19.86
C GLN A 167 16.38 16.88 -20.38
N GLU A 168 16.85 17.82 -19.56
CA GLU A 168 17.92 18.75 -19.92
C GLU A 168 19.24 18.02 -20.17
N GLU A 169 19.57 17.01 -19.35
CA GLU A 169 20.78 16.20 -19.56
C GLU A 169 20.73 15.42 -20.88
N ILE A 170 19.58 14.80 -21.19
CA ILE A 170 19.37 14.09 -22.46
C ILE A 170 19.54 15.04 -23.65
N ALA A 171 18.97 16.26 -23.59
CA ALA A 171 19.13 17.25 -24.64
C ALA A 171 20.61 17.64 -24.81
N GLY A 172 21.35 17.88 -23.72
CA GLY A 172 22.77 18.20 -23.77
C GLY A 172 23.64 17.05 -24.32
N LEU A 173 23.26 15.79 -24.07
CA LEU A 173 23.93 14.62 -24.66
C LEU A 173 23.63 14.48 -26.15
N GLN A 174 22.40 14.78 -26.59
CA GLN A 174 22.03 14.81 -28.00
C GLN A 174 22.83 15.87 -28.76
N ASP A 175 22.94 17.09 -28.22
CA ASP A 175 23.76 18.15 -28.83
C ASP A 175 25.24 17.75 -28.96
N LYS A 176 25.81 17.10 -27.93
CA LYS A 176 27.18 16.57 -27.98
C LYS A 176 27.35 15.48 -29.02
N LEU A 177 26.34 14.61 -29.18
CA LEU A 177 26.34 13.56 -30.19
C LEU A 177 26.31 14.17 -31.59
N ASP A 178 25.44 15.16 -31.83
CA ASP A 178 25.35 15.87 -33.11
C ASP A 178 26.64 16.64 -33.43
N LEU A 179 27.28 17.23 -32.42
CA LEU A 179 28.59 17.88 -32.58
C LEU A 179 29.71 16.88 -32.90
N ALA A 180 29.69 15.69 -32.28
CA ALA A 180 30.65 14.62 -32.56
C ALA A 180 30.46 14.03 -33.98
N LEU A 181 29.20 13.92 -34.43
CA LEU A 181 28.86 13.49 -35.79
C LEU A 181 29.27 14.53 -36.85
N THR A 182 29.21 15.82 -36.53
CA THR A 182 29.62 16.90 -37.46
C THR A 182 31.13 17.13 -37.51
N ASN A 183 31.86 16.88 -36.42
CA ASN A 183 33.32 17.06 -36.35
C ASN A 183 34.15 15.82 -36.76
N SER A 184 33.50 14.69 -37.08
CA SER A 184 34.17 13.49 -37.59
C SER A 184 33.74 13.25 -39.05
N PRO A 185 34.55 13.59 -40.06
CA PRO A 185 34.15 13.45 -41.46
C PRO A 185 34.04 11.99 -41.95
N ASP A 186 34.48 11.01 -41.16
CA ASP A 186 34.61 9.61 -41.58
C ASP A 186 33.77 8.64 -40.73
N ILE A 187 32.49 8.95 -40.53
CA ILE A 187 31.51 7.87 -40.30
C ILE A 187 30.70 7.70 -41.59
N ASP A 188 31.34 7.01 -42.54
CA ASP A 188 30.68 6.44 -43.70
C ASP A 188 29.70 5.33 -43.23
N LEU A 189 28.50 5.75 -42.84
CA LEU A 189 27.34 4.89 -42.62
C LEU A 189 26.84 4.25 -43.93
N ASN A 190 27.48 4.52 -45.07
CA ASN A 190 27.16 3.96 -46.38
C ASN A 190 27.88 2.61 -46.64
N SER A 191 27.72 1.71 -45.67
CA SER A 191 27.22 0.31 -45.76
C SER A 191 27.62 -0.64 -46.90
N THR A 192 28.52 -0.29 -47.82
CA THR A 192 28.87 -1.14 -48.97
C THR A 192 29.98 -2.11 -48.59
N SER A 193 31.01 -1.64 -47.87
CA SER A 193 32.11 -2.48 -47.37
C SER A 193 31.65 -3.47 -46.30
N LYS A 194 30.90 -3.04 -45.28
CA LYS A 194 30.40 -3.95 -44.23
C LYS A 194 29.48 -5.05 -44.78
N LYS A 195 28.65 -4.73 -45.77
CA LYS A 195 27.76 -5.72 -46.41
C LYS A 195 28.56 -6.78 -47.17
N SER A 196 29.58 -6.41 -47.93
CA SER A 196 30.41 -7.41 -48.64
C SER A 196 31.22 -8.29 -47.70
N HIS A 197 31.70 -7.75 -46.58
CA HIS A 197 32.38 -8.52 -45.53
C HIS A 197 31.42 -9.54 -44.88
N LEU A 198 30.20 -9.13 -44.54
CA LEU A 198 29.18 -10.05 -43.99
C LEU A 198 28.77 -11.14 -44.99
N LEU A 199 28.69 -10.80 -46.29
CA LEU A 199 28.43 -11.79 -47.34
C LEU A 199 29.60 -12.78 -47.49
N ALA A 200 30.86 -12.34 -47.39
CA ALA A 200 32.01 -13.22 -47.40
C ALA A 200 31.97 -14.21 -46.22
N ILE A 201 31.66 -13.74 -45.00
CA ILE A 201 31.51 -14.58 -43.81
C ILE A 201 30.35 -15.59 -43.98
N GLY A 202 29.20 -15.13 -44.44
CA GLY A 202 28.04 -16.00 -44.70
C GLY A 202 28.32 -17.09 -45.73
N GLY A 203 29.07 -16.75 -46.79
CA GLY A 203 29.52 -17.68 -47.81
C GLY A 203 30.43 -18.77 -47.25
N LEU A 204 31.46 -18.37 -46.48
CA LEU A 204 32.39 -19.30 -45.84
C LEU A 204 31.67 -20.24 -44.86
N LEU A 205 30.76 -19.74 -44.04
CA LEU A 205 29.98 -20.56 -43.12
C LEU A 205 29.12 -21.60 -43.85
N ARG A 206 28.59 -21.24 -45.02
CA ARG A 206 27.81 -22.16 -45.85
C ARG A 206 28.69 -23.26 -46.46
N LEU A 207 29.89 -22.90 -46.93
CA LEU A 207 30.87 -23.88 -47.42
C LEU A 207 31.34 -24.84 -46.32
N ILE A 208 31.53 -24.36 -45.09
CA ILE A 208 31.95 -25.20 -43.95
C ILE A 208 30.84 -26.13 -43.48
N LYS A 209 29.57 -25.72 -43.60
CA LYS A 209 28.40 -26.54 -43.21
C LYS A 209 28.07 -27.65 -44.20
N ASP A 210 28.61 -27.61 -45.42
CA ASP A 210 28.46 -28.69 -46.38
C ASP A 210 29.37 -29.87 -46.01
N THR A 211 28.76 -31.01 -45.69
CA THR A 211 29.45 -32.26 -45.30
C THR A 211 30.03 -33.03 -46.47
N ALA A 212 29.63 -32.71 -47.70
CA ALA A 212 30.17 -33.28 -48.94
C ALA A 212 31.21 -32.36 -49.63
N ARG A 213 31.69 -31.34 -48.92
CA ARG A 213 32.53 -30.28 -49.51
C ARG A 213 33.88 -30.76 -50.03
N PRO A 214 34.35 -30.23 -51.17
CA PRO A 214 35.76 -30.33 -51.54
C PRO A 214 36.63 -29.49 -50.60
N ARG A 215 37.94 -29.80 -50.54
CA ARG A 215 38.91 -28.91 -49.85
C ARG A 215 39.06 -27.63 -50.67
N TYR A 216 38.60 -26.52 -50.11
CA TYR A 216 38.75 -25.21 -50.75
C TYR A 216 40.10 -24.57 -50.42
N ASN A 217 40.82 -24.13 -51.45
CA ASN A 217 41.80 -23.06 -51.31
C ASN A 217 41.08 -21.70 -51.49
N GLN A 218 41.79 -20.59 -51.26
CA GLN A 218 41.21 -19.24 -51.35
C GLN A 218 40.53 -18.99 -52.72
N ALA A 219 41.18 -19.32 -53.83
CA ALA A 219 40.62 -19.15 -55.17
C ALA A 219 39.34 -19.99 -55.39
N GLY A 220 39.32 -21.23 -54.87
CA GLY A 220 38.16 -22.10 -54.90
C GLY A 220 37.01 -21.59 -54.04
N ALA A 221 37.29 -21.05 -52.86
CA ALA A 221 36.29 -20.43 -51.99
C ALA A 221 35.70 -19.16 -52.62
N VAL A 222 36.52 -18.30 -53.20
CA VAL A 222 36.09 -17.10 -53.94
C VAL A 222 35.15 -17.49 -55.08
N SER A 223 35.54 -18.48 -55.88
CA SER A 223 34.72 -18.94 -57.02
C SER A 223 33.39 -19.52 -56.55
N ALA A 224 33.39 -20.31 -55.48
CA ALA A 224 32.19 -20.93 -54.93
C ALA A 224 31.22 -19.92 -54.29
N ILE A 225 31.73 -18.89 -53.60
CA ILE A 225 30.92 -17.83 -52.98
C ILE A 225 30.36 -16.89 -54.07
N SER A 226 31.18 -16.52 -55.05
CA SER A 226 30.76 -15.70 -56.19
C SER A 226 29.67 -16.38 -57.04
N ALA A 227 29.77 -17.71 -57.21
CA ALA A 227 28.73 -18.51 -57.86
C ALA A 227 27.37 -18.50 -57.13
N MET A 228 27.30 -18.06 -55.86
CA MET A 228 26.03 -17.87 -55.14
C MET A 228 25.23 -16.65 -55.63
N GLY A 229 25.83 -15.80 -56.48
CA GLY A 229 25.12 -14.71 -57.17
C GLY A 229 24.75 -13.51 -56.28
N TRP A 230 25.41 -13.34 -55.14
CA TRP A 230 25.10 -12.22 -54.23
C TRP A 230 25.65 -10.89 -54.75
N ALA A 231 24.78 -9.88 -54.82
CA ALA A 231 25.18 -8.51 -55.15
C ALA A 231 26.19 -7.98 -54.11
N GLY A 232 27.43 -7.75 -54.55
CA GLY A 232 28.56 -7.34 -53.69
C GLY A 232 29.57 -8.44 -53.36
N ALA A 233 29.34 -9.69 -53.78
CA ALA A 233 30.26 -10.82 -53.60
C ALA A 233 30.95 -11.22 -54.92
N SER A 234 31.41 -10.25 -55.71
CA SER A 234 32.13 -10.54 -56.95
C SER A 234 33.52 -11.11 -56.66
N ASN A 235 34.10 -11.85 -57.63
CA ASN A 235 35.45 -12.41 -57.50
C ASN A 235 36.50 -11.36 -57.10
N SER A 236 36.44 -10.17 -57.71
CA SER A 236 37.39 -9.10 -57.42
C SER A 236 37.23 -8.56 -56.00
N ASN A 237 35.99 -8.42 -55.51
CA ASN A 237 35.73 -7.90 -54.18
C ASN A 237 36.08 -8.93 -53.08
N LEU A 238 35.76 -10.21 -53.30
CA LEU A 238 36.10 -11.30 -52.39
C LEU A 238 37.62 -11.52 -52.30
N ASN A 239 38.34 -11.40 -53.43
CA ASN A 239 39.81 -11.45 -53.42
C ASN A 239 40.42 -10.32 -52.59
N HIS A 240 39.87 -9.10 -52.69
CA HIS A 240 40.31 -7.98 -51.87
C HIS A 240 40.07 -8.26 -50.37
N ILE A 241 38.85 -8.66 -50.00
CA ILE A 241 38.48 -8.96 -48.61
C ILE A 241 39.37 -10.06 -48.02
N PHE A 242 39.65 -11.12 -48.77
CA PHE A 242 40.53 -12.19 -48.28
C PHE A 242 42.01 -11.78 -48.22
N ALA A 243 42.49 -10.93 -49.13
CA ALA A 243 43.84 -10.38 -49.04
C ALA A 243 44.00 -9.50 -47.81
N GLU A 244 43.02 -8.64 -47.54
CA GLU A 244 42.96 -7.77 -46.36
C GLU A 244 42.91 -8.60 -45.07
N ALA A 245 42.05 -9.62 -45.01
CA ALA A 245 41.96 -10.54 -43.88
C ALA A 245 43.26 -11.31 -43.63
N ASN A 246 43.94 -11.76 -44.69
CA ASN A 246 45.24 -12.45 -44.56
C ASN A 246 46.35 -11.51 -44.07
N SER A 247 46.34 -10.24 -44.49
CA SER A 247 47.28 -9.24 -43.97
C SER A 247 47.05 -9.01 -42.49
N ALA A 248 45.80 -8.79 -42.08
CA ALA A 248 45.43 -8.58 -40.68
C ALA A 248 45.77 -9.80 -39.81
N ALA A 249 45.57 -11.02 -40.31
CA ALA A 249 45.96 -12.24 -39.61
C ALA A 249 47.49 -12.32 -39.42
N LYS A 250 48.26 -12.01 -40.48
CA LYS A 250 49.72 -11.98 -40.41
C LYS A 250 50.24 -10.94 -39.42
N ASP A 251 49.61 -9.76 -39.39
CA ASP A 251 49.98 -8.69 -38.46
C ASP A 251 49.70 -9.13 -37.01
N ALA A 252 48.54 -9.76 -36.75
CA ALA A 252 48.20 -10.30 -35.45
C ALA A 252 49.16 -11.43 -35.00
N ASP A 253 49.56 -12.32 -35.91
CA ASP A 253 50.55 -13.37 -35.63
C ASP A 253 51.91 -12.74 -35.28
N SER A 254 52.35 -11.72 -36.03
CA SER A 254 53.60 -11.02 -35.76
C SER A 254 53.59 -10.28 -34.40
N GLU A 255 52.45 -9.72 -34.01
CA GLU A 255 52.28 -9.08 -32.71
C GLU A 255 52.31 -10.11 -31.57
N LEU A 256 51.72 -11.30 -31.79
CA LEU A 256 51.77 -12.40 -30.84
C LEU A 256 53.21 -12.92 -30.66
N GLU A 257 53.94 -13.14 -31.76
CA GLU A 257 55.35 -13.56 -31.73
C GLU A 257 56.21 -12.55 -30.97
N ALA A 258 56.03 -11.25 -31.25
CA ALA A 258 56.74 -10.18 -30.54
C ALA A 258 56.44 -10.17 -29.03
N LYS A 259 55.18 -10.43 -28.63
CA LYS A 259 54.79 -10.53 -27.21
C LYS A 259 55.39 -11.77 -26.53
N VAL A 260 55.43 -12.91 -27.23
CA VAL A 260 56.02 -14.15 -26.70
C VAL A 260 57.53 -14.00 -26.55
N GLU A 261 58.21 -13.37 -27.51
CA GLU A 261 59.65 -13.11 -27.45
C GLU A 261 60.00 -12.12 -26.32
N ALA A 262 59.21 -11.06 -26.16
CA ALA A 262 59.35 -10.11 -25.05
C ALA A 262 59.19 -10.79 -23.67
N LEU A 263 58.23 -11.70 -23.53
CA LEU A 263 58.05 -12.51 -22.32
C LEU A 263 59.22 -13.48 -22.10
N GLY A 264 59.71 -14.13 -23.15
CA GLY A 264 60.88 -15.01 -23.08
C GLY A 264 62.15 -14.28 -22.64
N MET A 265 62.39 -13.08 -23.16
CA MET A 265 63.50 -12.21 -22.73
C MET A 265 63.35 -11.76 -21.27
N ALA A 266 62.14 -11.38 -20.85
CA ALA A 266 61.87 -10.99 -19.46
C ALA A 266 62.14 -12.15 -18.47
N VAL A 267 61.73 -13.38 -18.81
CA VAL A 267 61.97 -14.57 -17.99
C VAL A 267 63.46 -14.92 -17.93
N LYS A 268 64.18 -14.78 -19.04
CA LYS A 268 65.64 -15.02 -19.07
C LYS A 268 66.42 -14.00 -18.22
N ASN A 269 66.05 -12.72 -18.30
CA ASN A 269 66.65 -11.66 -17.50
C ASN A 269 66.39 -11.82 -15.99
N LEU A 270 65.29 -12.48 -15.59
CA LEU A 270 64.99 -12.84 -14.20
C LEU A 270 65.79 -14.06 -13.71
N ALA A 271 66.26 -14.93 -14.60
CA ALA A 271 67.05 -16.11 -14.26
C ALA A 271 68.56 -15.84 -14.22
N ASP A 272 69.02 -14.82 -14.95
CA ASP A 272 70.42 -14.37 -14.99
C ASP A 272 70.76 -13.28 -13.93
N ALA A 273 69.79 -12.90 -13.09
CA ALA A 273 69.91 -11.94 -11.97
C ALA A 273 69.93 -12.64 -10.61
#